data_AF-A0A946HG65-F1
#
_entry.id   AF-A0A946HG65-F1
#
_cell.length_a   1.000
_cell.length_b   1.000
_cell.length_c   1.000
_cell.angle_alpha   90.00
_cell.angle_beta   90.00
_cell.angle_gamma   90.00
#
_symmetry.space_group_name_H-M   'P 1'
#
loop_
_entity.id
_entity.type
_entity.pdbx_description
1 polymer ?
#
loop_
_entity_poly.entity_id
_entity_poly.type
_entity_poly.pdbx_seq_one_letter_code
_entity_poly.pdbx_strand_id
1 'polypeptide(L)'
;MRTPLDSGCAWHWLLLLLAFASSGSVLAQPEPCAGAGVFAEVELLPGNYPASSVALGDLDGDGDLDAFFVCSLSCMTRVFFNQGGQQGQQAGTLVDSGQQITTCNIPRVSLGDLDGDGDLDAFISCGEDYPHRVHINQGGIQGGVEGFFSHGGEQELGNFQGRGNALGDVDGDGDLDAFVVHDYFEADRIYINQGNGQGGSAGQFVDSGQSLGSRRSSSVALADLDGDGDLDAFVTHFDGPDGIYLNQGGDQNGIEGLYLDSGQILQTSYSLDVALADLDGDGDIDAIPVRGGALMLSNQGGAQGGIEGEFISTALLPGSYTDRAVAIGDIDNDGDLDVIFASDSIYEILHVNQGGLQGGTIGTFVTDDQAILFNLFTHDIELGDLDQDGDLDVISVTSGAGLHRNLFIAPDCDGNGNPDPCDLQQDPSLDCDGNGELDSCELITGASDVNGNGILDVCEETLFVRGDVNSDGALDIADAISSLDYLFGAVALSCQDAADTNDDGRLDIADPIHLLGFLFSGDTAPAAPFPDCDTDPTDDLLECQSAGNCL
;
A
#
# COMPACT_ATOMS: atom_id res chain seq x y z
N MET A 1 -63.59 12.24 4.47
CA MET A 1 -64.37 11.35 3.57
C MET A 1 -64.69 12.13 2.30
N ARG A 2 -64.13 11.68 1.16
CA ARG A 2 -64.39 12.05 -0.25
C ARG A 2 -63.94 13.43 -0.77
N THR A 3 -62.93 13.38 -1.64
CA THR A 3 -62.72 14.21 -2.85
C THR A 3 -63.80 13.87 -3.92
N PRO A 4 -64.06 14.65 -5.01
CA PRO A 4 -63.12 14.77 -6.18
C PRO A 4 -63.15 16.07 -7.04
N LEU A 5 -62.06 16.25 -7.82
CA LEU A 5 -61.88 16.78 -9.20
C LEU A 5 -62.48 18.17 -9.54
N ASP A 6 -61.76 19.12 -10.17
CA ASP A 6 -61.16 19.04 -11.52
C ASP A 6 -60.46 20.39 -11.85
N SER A 7 -59.31 20.42 -12.55
CA SER A 7 -58.94 21.45 -13.56
C SER A 7 -57.48 21.34 -14.01
N GLY A 8 -57.28 21.20 -15.32
CA GLY A 8 -56.01 20.86 -15.97
C GLY A 8 -54.99 21.98 -16.19
N CYS A 9 -53.74 21.54 -16.37
CA CYS A 9 -52.56 22.33 -16.68
C CYS A 9 -52.46 22.71 -18.17
N ALA A 10 -52.00 23.95 -18.41
CA ALA A 10 -51.60 24.48 -19.69
C ALA A 10 -50.07 24.36 -19.87
N TRP A 11 -49.67 23.98 -21.08
CA TRP A 11 -48.32 23.63 -21.51
C TRP A 11 -47.48 24.86 -21.86
N HIS A 12 -46.24 24.94 -21.36
CA HIS A 12 -45.17 25.78 -21.90
C HIS A 12 -44.02 24.87 -22.39
N TRP A 13 -43.50 25.21 -23.55
CA TRP A 13 -42.51 24.47 -24.32
C TRP A 13 -41.11 24.63 -23.71
N LEU A 14 -40.49 23.52 -23.33
CA LEU A 14 -39.04 23.39 -23.22
C LEU A 14 -38.62 22.30 -24.21
N LEU A 15 -37.80 22.68 -25.20
CA LEU A 15 -37.15 21.74 -26.10
C LEU A 15 -36.22 20.86 -25.26
N LEU A 16 -36.61 19.60 -25.03
CA LEU A 16 -35.70 18.57 -24.55
C LEU A 16 -34.84 18.15 -25.75
N LEU A 17 -33.60 18.61 -25.80
CA LEU A 17 -32.59 18.00 -26.65
C LEU A 17 -32.33 16.61 -26.06
N LEU A 18 -32.91 15.57 -26.67
CA LEU A 18 -32.50 14.18 -26.46
C LEU A 18 -31.10 14.02 -27.06
N ALA A 19 -30.08 14.40 -26.30
CA ALA A 19 -28.79 13.76 -26.44
C ALA A 19 -28.97 12.35 -25.88
N PHE A 20 -28.92 11.35 -26.75
CA PHE A 20 -28.54 10.00 -26.33
C PHE A 20 -27.10 10.12 -25.84
N ALA A 21 -26.91 10.49 -24.57
CA ALA A 21 -25.77 9.99 -23.84
C ALA A 21 -26.05 8.48 -23.75
N SER A 22 -25.37 7.69 -24.58
CA SER A 22 -25.01 6.36 -24.12
C SER A 22 -24.36 6.61 -22.77
N SER A 23 -25.05 6.22 -21.71
CA SER A 23 -24.41 5.93 -20.44
C SER A 23 -23.37 4.88 -20.76
N GLY A 24 -22.18 5.34 -21.13
CA GLY A 24 -20.96 4.69 -20.71
C GLY A 24 -21.02 4.79 -19.20
N SER A 25 -21.74 3.86 -18.60
CA SER A 25 -21.32 3.32 -17.33
C SER A 25 -19.85 2.98 -17.55
N VAL A 26 -18.97 3.87 -17.09
CA VAL A 26 -17.73 3.41 -16.49
C VAL A 26 -18.24 2.64 -15.27
N LEU A 27 -18.66 1.40 -15.51
CA LEU A 27 -18.38 0.35 -14.55
C LEU A 27 -16.87 0.51 -14.39
N ALA A 28 -16.43 0.91 -13.21
CA ALA A 28 -15.07 0.61 -12.80
C ALA A 28 -14.82 -0.81 -13.30
N GLN A 29 -13.87 -0.96 -14.24
CA GLN A 29 -13.26 -2.26 -14.39
C GLN A 29 -12.83 -2.61 -12.96
N PRO A 30 -13.15 -3.78 -12.42
CA PRO A 30 -12.33 -4.25 -11.32
C PRO A 30 -10.94 -4.36 -11.95
N GLU A 31 -10.09 -3.34 -11.77
CA GLU A 31 -8.67 -3.41 -12.12
C GLU A 31 -8.10 -4.39 -11.10
N PRO A 32 -7.86 -5.65 -11.48
CA PRO A 32 -7.76 -6.69 -10.49
C PRO A 32 -6.29 -7.04 -10.16
N CYS A 33 -5.33 -6.22 -10.61
CA CYS A 33 -3.91 -6.57 -10.62
C CYS A 33 -3.05 -5.83 -9.60
N ALA A 34 -3.64 -5.52 -8.47
CA ALA A 34 -2.87 -5.00 -7.38
C ALA A 34 -2.05 -6.11 -6.72
N GLY A 35 -0.91 -5.74 -6.13
CA GLY A 35 -0.09 -6.65 -5.33
C GLY A 35 1.38 -6.82 -5.71
N ALA A 36 2.01 -5.89 -6.43
CA ALA A 36 3.47 -5.95 -6.65
C ALA A 36 4.15 -4.59 -6.88
N GLY A 37 3.74 -3.54 -6.17
CA GLY A 37 4.56 -2.33 -6.09
C GLY A 37 5.93 -2.68 -5.50
N VAL A 38 7.02 -2.45 -6.25
CA VAL A 38 8.37 -2.67 -5.75
C VAL A 38 9.00 -1.31 -5.54
N PHE A 39 9.35 -0.99 -4.30
CA PHE A 39 10.14 0.21 -4.02
C PHE A 39 11.50 0.13 -4.72
N ALA A 40 11.80 1.14 -5.52
CA ALA A 40 13.10 1.32 -6.16
C ALA A 40 14.24 1.40 -5.14
N GLU A 41 15.48 1.28 -5.61
CA GLU A 41 16.62 1.69 -4.78
C GLU A 41 16.48 3.16 -4.36
N VAL A 42 16.76 3.40 -3.08
CA VAL A 42 16.58 4.70 -2.41
C VAL A 42 17.34 5.82 -3.12
N GLU A 43 16.61 6.86 -3.51
CA GLU A 43 17.19 8.12 -3.96
C GLU A 43 17.52 9.00 -2.75
N LEU A 44 18.80 9.15 -2.43
CA LEU A 44 19.22 10.08 -1.38
C LEU A 44 19.15 11.52 -1.90
N LEU A 45 18.39 12.37 -1.21
CA LEU A 45 18.33 13.78 -1.56
C LEU A 45 19.72 14.43 -1.47
N PRO A 46 20.08 15.33 -2.41
CA PRO A 46 21.43 15.87 -2.52
C PRO A 46 21.80 16.76 -1.33
N GLY A 47 22.56 16.20 -0.39
CA GLY A 47 23.08 16.89 0.79
C GLY A 47 23.02 16.00 2.02
N ASN A 48 23.39 16.54 3.18
CA ASN A 48 23.15 15.86 4.46
C ASN A 48 22.16 16.71 5.25
N TYR A 49 20.90 16.27 5.26
CA TYR A 49 19.78 16.95 5.92
C TYR A 49 19.19 16.02 6.97
N PRO A 50 19.67 16.09 8.23
CA PRO A 50 19.09 15.33 9.34
C PRO A 50 17.74 15.95 9.74
N ALA A 51 16.74 15.82 8.85
CA ALA A 51 15.38 16.21 9.11
C ALA A 51 14.79 15.33 10.22
N SER A 52 13.92 15.92 11.04
CA SER A 52 13.21 15.23 12.12
C SER A 52 11.75 14.97 11.78
N SER A 53 11.23 15.68 10.77
CA SER A 53 9.86 15.57 10.27
C SER A 53 9.80 16.08 8.83
N VAL A 54 8.83 15.59 8.07
CA VAL A 54 8.52 15.97 6.69
C VAL A 54 7.00 16.09 6.53
N ALA A 55 6.55 16.97 5.64
CA ALA A 55 5.19 16.97 5.13
C ALA A 55 5.22 17.23 3.62
N LEU A 56 4.28 16.62 2.89
CA LEU A 56 4.12 16.76 1.45
C LEU A 56 2.90 17.61 1.09
N GLY A 57 2.98 18.31 -0.03
CA GLY A 57 1.90 19.13 -0.56
C GLY A 57 2.37 19.98 -1.74
N ASP A 58 1.46 20.46 -2.58
CA ASP A 58 1.79 21.41 -3.66
C ASP A 58 2.08 22.79 -3.06
N LEU A 59 3.36 23.15 -2.94
CA LEU A 59 3.80 24.37 -2.24
C LEU A 59 3.99 25.54 -3.21
N ASP A 60 4.33 25.27 -4.48
CA ASP A 60 4.50 26.30 -5.50
C ASP A 60 3.36 26.40 -6.54
N GLY A 61 2.30 25.62 -6.37
CA GLY A 61 1.05 25.72 -7.12
C GLY A 61 1.15 25.14 -8.54
N ASP A 62 2.16 24.32 -8.82
CA ASP A 62 2.37 23.72 -10.13
C ASP A 62 1.64 22.37 -10.33
N GLY A 63 1.06 21.85 -9.25
CA GLY A 63 0.28 20.61 -9.21
C GLY A 63 1.09 19.37 -8.85
N ASP A 64 2.40 19.49 -8.67
CA ASP A 64 3.28 18.40 -8.24
C ASP A 64 3.40 18.43 -6.70
N LEU A 65 3.47 17.26 -6.04
CA LEU A 65 3.71 17.22 -4.59
C LEU A 65 5.15 17.63 -4.27
N ASP A 66 5.31 18.69 -3.47
CA ASP A 66 6.57 19.18 -2.93
C ASP A 66 6.82 18.66 -1.51
N ALA A 67 8.03 18.90 -0.99
CA ALA A 67 8.42 18.43 0.34
C ALA A 67 8.94 19.56 1.26
N PHE A 68 8.33 19.66 2.45
CA PHE A 68 8.72 20.58 3.51
C PHE A 68 9.46 19.83 4.64
N PHE A 69 10.78 19.99 4.72
CA PHE A 69 11.61 19.27 5.70
C PHE A 69 11.97 20.16 6.89
N VAL A 70 11.62 19.70 8.09
CA VAL A 70 11.97 20.41 9.33
C VAL A 70 13.08 19.70 10.08
N CYS A 71 14.12 20.49 10.38
CA CYS A 71 15.32 20.04 11.07
C CYS A 71 15.30 20.41 12.55
N SER A 72 15.79 19.50 13.39
CA SER A 72 16.29 19.87 14.71
C SER A 72 17.47 20.85 14.60
N LEU A 73 17.90 21.46 15.72
CA LEU A 73 18.90 22.55 15.84
C LEU A 73 20.25 22.40 15.09
N SER A 74 20.53 21.26 14.47
CA SER A 74 21.69 20.98 13.61
C SER A 74 21.58 21.51 12.18
N CYS A 75 20.36 21.77 11.67
CA CYS A 75 20.12 22.38 10.36
C CYS A 75 18.92 23.33 10.36
N MET A 76 18.81 24.12 9.29
CA MET A 76 17.63 24.93 9.00
C MET A 76 16.61 24.10 8.22
N THR A 77 15.34 24.40 8.45
CA THR A 77 14.18 23.94 7.66
C THR A 77 14.36 24.29 6.19
N ARG A 78 14.00 23.37 5.30
CA ARG A 78 14.13 23.52 3.84
C ARG A 78 12.86 23.10 3.13
N VAL A 79 12.68 23.68 1.94
CA VAL A 79 11.60 23.37 1.02
C VAL A 79 12.22 22.82 -0.26
N PHE A 80 11.75 21.68 -0.72
CA PHE A 80 12.15 21.07 -1.97
C PHE A 80 10.96 21.08 -2.91
N PHE A 81 11.15 21.67 -4.08
CA PHE A 81 10.13 21.64 -5.13
C PHE A 81 10.34 20.41 -5.98
N ASN A 82 9.26 19.68 -6.21
CA ASN A 82 9.22 18.68 -7.25
C ASN A 82 9.16 19.38 -8.61
N GLN A 83 9.71 18.75 -9.64
CA GLN A 83 9.90 19.39 -10.96
C GLN A 83 9.46 18.44 -12.08
N GLY A 84 8.43 17.64 -11.87
CA GLY A 84 8.02 16.63 -12.83
C GLY A 84 6.64 16.01 -12.62
N GLY A 85 6.06 15.65 -13.76
CA GLY A 85 4.81 14.88 -13.94
C GLY A 85 3.99 15.39 -15.12
N GLN A 86 4.07 16.70 -15.45
CA GLN A 86 3.50 17.24 -16.69
C GLN A 86 4.59 17.63 -17.70
N GLN A 87 4.50 17.10 -18.93
CA GLN A 87 5.30 17.42 -20.14
C GLN A 87 6.51 16.52 -20.50
N GLY A 88 6.50 15.23 -20.15
CA GLY A 88 7.43 14.26 -20.75
C GLY A 88 8.90 14.52 -20.40
N GLN A 89 9.16 14.97 -19.17
CA GLN A 89 10.48 14.91 -18.53
C GLN A 89 10.52 13.75 -17.52
N GLN A 90 11.72 13.42 -17.05
CA GLN A 90 11.98 12.33 -16.09
C GLN A 90 11.08 12.40 -14.85
N ALA A 91 10.89 11.25 -14.21
CA ALA A 91 10.23 11.08 -12.92
C ALA A 91 10.55 12.22 -11.94
N GLY A 92 9.52 12.73 -11.25
CA GLY A 92 9.56 13.96 -10.44
C GLY A 92 10.81 14.05 -9.57
N THR A 93 11.62 15.08 -9.75
CA THR A 93 12.90 15.24 -9.04
C THR A 93 12.78 16.36 -8.02
N LEU A 94 12.98 16.04 -6.74
CA LEU A 94 13.01 17.04 -5.67
C LEU A 94 14.26 17.93 -5.76
N VAL A 95 14.04 19.23 -5.97
CA VAL A 95 15.06 20.27 -6.07
C VAL A 95 14.96 21.22 -4.89
N ASP A 96 16.07 21.39 -4.17
CA ASP A 96 16.15 22.35 -3.06
C ASP A 96 15.87 23.79 -3.53
N SER A 97 14.82 24.42 -3.00
CA SER A 97 14.45 25.81 -3.29
C SER A 97 15.52 26.82 -2.80
N GLY A 98 16.41 26.40 -1.91
CA GLY A 98 17.42 27.24 -1.26
C GLY A 98 16.90 28.03 -0.06
N GLN A 99 15.63 27.83 0.33
CA GLN A 99 15.02 28.48 1.49
C GLN A 99 15.58 27.94 2.81
N GLN A 100 15.70 28.82 3.81
CA GLN A 100 16.21 28.49 5.16
C GLN A 100 15.34 29.13 6.24
N ILE A 101 14.18 28.54 6.49
CA ILE A 101 13.05 29.22 7.15
C ILE A 101 13.28 29.39 8.66
N THR A 102 13.37 28.27 9.37
CA THR A 102 13.43 28.24 10.84
C THR A 102 14.21 27.02 11.32
N THR A 103 14.45 26.95 12.62
CA THR A 103 14.88 25.75 13.32
C THR A 103 14.36 25.81 14.75
N CYS A 104 13.99 24.67 15.30
CA CYS A 104 13.73 24.50 16.72
C CYS A 104 14.15 23.09 17.14
N ASN A 105 13.89 22.72 18.40
CA ASN A 105 14.23 21.39 18.86
C ASN A 105 13.01 20.46 18.77
N ILE A 106 13.23 19.21 18.36
CA ILE A 106 12.19 18.18 18.19
C ILE A 106 10.98 18.73 17.40
N PRO A 107 11.20 19.19 16.15
CA PRO A 107 10.10 19.72 15.37
C PRO A 107 9.20 18.62 14.82
N ARG A 108 7.91 18.96 14.69
CA ARG A 108 6.94 18.30 13.80
C ARG A 108 6.25 19.35 12.96
N VAL A 109 5.97 19.02 11.71
CA VAL A 109 5.31 19.93 10.77
C VAL A 109 3.97 19.35 10.33
N SER A 110 3.02 20.24 10.11
CA SER A 110 1.79 19.96 9.37
C SER A 110 1.58 21.10 8.38
N LEU A 111 1.11 20.76 7.18
CA LEU A 111 0.81 21.72 6.12
C LEU A 111 -0.71 21.93 5.99
N GLY A 112 -1.12 23.13 5.61
CA GLY A 112 -2.53 23.46 5.36
C GLY A 112 -2.68 24.93 4.98
N ASP A 113 -3.78 25.29 4.33
CA ASP A 113 -4.10 26.70 4.04
C ASP A 113 -4.57 27.38 5.35
N LEU A 114 -3.65 28.11 6.01
CA LEU A 114 -3.91 28.69 7.34
C LEU A 114 -4.43 30.13 7.26
N ASP A 115 -4.19 30.84 6.15
CA ASP A 115 -4.68 32.21 5.97
C ASP A 115 -5.83 32.36 4.94
N GLY A 116 -6.26 31.26 4.33
CA GLY A 116 -7.45 31.16 3.46
C GLY A 116 -7.21 31.65 2.03
N ASP A 117 -5.98 31.56 1.54
CA ASP A 117 -5.53 32.08 0.25
C ASP A 117 -5.40 31.03 -0.86
N GLY A 118 -5.48 29.74 -0.50
CA GLY A 118 -5.31 28.60 -1.36
C GLY A 118 -3.87 28.10 -1.51
N ASP A 119 -2.89 28.70 -0.85
CA ASP A 119 -1.52 28.22 -0.75
C ASP A 119 -1.34 27.40 0.54
N LEU A 120 -0.53 26.34 0.50
CA LEU A 120 -0.23 25.58 1.70
C LEU A 120 0.80 26.31 2.58
N ASP A 121 0.41 26.59 3.81
CA ASP A 121 1.23 27.13 4.89
C ASP A 121 1.77 26.02 5.80
N ALA A 122 2.68 26.37 6.72
CA ALA A 122 3.27 25.41 7.65
C ALA A 122 3.06 25.79 9.12
N PHE A 123 2.50 24.84 9.89
CA PHE A 123 2.53 24.88 11.35
C PHE A 123 3.63 23.97 11.87
N ILE A 124 4.52 24.51 12.71
CA ILE A 124 5.66 23.78 13.27
C ILE A 124 5.54 23.77 14.79
N SER A 125 5.28 22.59 15.35
CA SER A 125 5.42 22.38 16.79
C SER A 125 6.89 22.18 17.16
N CYS A 126 7.24 22.58 18.38
CA CYS A 126 8.61 22.64 18.87
C CYS A 126 8.66 22.19 20.33
N GLY A 127 9.67 21.40 20.67
CA GLY A 127 9.97 20.95 22.02
C GLY A 127 11.02 21.80 22.73
N GLU A 128 11.38 21.40 23.96
CA GLU A 128 12.38 22.07 24.80
C GLU A 128 12.14 23.57 25.06
N ASP A 129 10.88 23.93 25.32
CA ASP A 129 10.43 25.29 25.65
C ASP A 129 10.65 26.31 24.50
N TYR A 130 10.83 25.83 23.26
CA TYR A 130 10.76 26.67 22.07
C TYR A 130 9.29 26.95 21.71
N PRO A 131 8.96 28.17 21.25
CA PRO A 131 7.61 28.46 20.80
C PRO A 131 7.28 27.68 19.53
N HIS A 132 6.03 27.24 19.40
CA HIS A 132 5.49 26.72 18.14
C HIS A 132 5.39 27.88 17.13
N ARG A 133 5.48 27.60 15.83
CA ARG A 133 5.61 28.62 14.79
C ARG A 133 4.63 28.39 13.66
N VAL A 134 4.03 29.47 13.20
CA VAL A 134 3.19 29.51 12.00
C VAL A 134 3.98 30.19 10.91
N HIS A 135 4.11 29.57 9.74
CA HIS A 135 4.83 30.09 8.59
C HIS A 135 3.90 30.17 7.38
N ILE A 136 3.62 31.39 6.93
CA ILE A 136 2.75 31.63 5.77
C ILE A 136 3.57 31.58 4.48
N ASN A 137 3.05 30.83 3.51
CA ASN A 137 3.50 30.80 2.13
C ASN A 137 2.99 32.06 1.43
N GLN A 138 3.89 32.88 0.92
CA GLN A 138 3.52 34.18 0.37
C GLN A 138 3.22 34.08 -1.13
N GLY A 139 2.68 32.96 -1.57
CA GLY A 139 2.38 32.65 -2.97
C GLY A 139 1.12 33.34 -3.49
N GLY A 140 0.55 32.78 -4.56
CA GLY A 140 -0.86 32.95 -4.92
C GLY A 140 -1.45 34.36 -4.80
N ILE A 141 -2.49 34.49 -3.96
CA ILE A 141 -3.37 35.67 -3.86
C ILE A 141 -2.67 36.86 -3.17
N GLN A 142 -1.65 36.59 -2.34
CA GLN A 142 -0.81 37.54 -1.62
C GLN A 142 0.10 38.30 -2.59
N GLY A 143 0.30 37.75 -3.79
CA GLY A 143 1.09 38.36 -4.86
C GLY A 143 2.58 38.41 -4.54
N GLY A 144 3.06 37.51 -3.67
CA GLY A 144 4.48 37.25 -3.49
C GLY A 144 4.99 36.21 -4.48
N VAL A 145 5.88 35.34 -4.05
CA VAL A 145 6.48 34.29 -4.88
C VAL A 145 5.92 32.98 -4.39
N GLU A 146 5.24 32.23 -5.25
CA GLU A 146 4.73 30.88 -4.95
C GLU A 146 5.86 30.00 -4.38
N GLY A 147 5.50 29.20 -3.38
CA GLY A 147 6.43 28.38 -2.61
C GLY A 147 7.38 29.13 -1.68
N PHE A 148 7.30 30.47 -1.57
CA PHE A 148 8.19 31.23 -0.70
C PHE A 148 7.59 31.51 0.68
N PHE A 149 8.16 30.85 1.69
CA PHE A 149 7.74 31.00 3.08
C PHE A 149 8.42 32.19 3.76
N SER A 150 7.66 32.88 4.61
CA SER A 150 8.23 33.96 5.40
C SER A 150 9.29 33.45 6.39
N HIS A 151 10.40 34.19 6.48
CA HIS A 151 11.45 33.88 7.46
C HIS A 151 11.07 34.47 8.83
N GLY A 152 10.77 33.59 9.78
CA GLY A 152 10.70 33.95 11.21
C GLY A 152 9.40 33.60 11.92
N GLY A 153 8.42 33.05 11.20
CA GLY A 153 7.12 32.69 11.72
C GLY A 153 6.29 33.95 11.99
N GLU A 154 5.17 34.09 11.31
CA GLU A 154 4.20 35.17 11.51
C GLU A 154 3.77 35.25 12.98
N GLN A 155 3.84 34.11 13.66
CA GLN A 155 3.47 33.98 15.05
C GLN A 155 4.31 32.93 15.79
N GLU A 156 4.66 33.28 17.03
CA GLU A 156 5.21 32.35 18.03
C GLU A 156 4.12 32.04 19.07
N LEU A 157 3.89 30.76 19.33
CA LEU A 157 2.82 30.25 20.19
C LEU A 157 3.38 29.45 21.37
N GLY A 158 3.06 29.91 22.59
CA GLY A 158 3.47 29.22 23.81
C GLY A 158 4.99 29.18 24.01
N ASN A 159 5.43 28.29 24.91
CA ASN A 159 6.81 27.85 25.11
C ASN A 159 6.70 26.54 25.91
N PHE A 160 6.46 25.44 25.20
CA PHE A 160 6.10 24.16 25.79
C PHE A 160 6.98 23.04 25.22
N GLN A 161 6.83 21.83 25.74
CA GLN A 161 7.55 20.65 25.32
C GLN A 161 6.84 19.94 24.17
N GLY A 162 6.59 20.63 23.05
CA GLY A 162 5.87 20.08 21.90
C GLY A 162 6.51 18.80 21.35
N ARG A 163 5.66 17.84 20.96
CA ARG A 163 6.08 16.55 20.39
C ARG A 163 5.41 16.19 19.07
N GLY A 164 4.19 16.67 18.86
CA GLY A 164 3.32 16.33 17.74
C GLY A 164 2.27 17.41 17.56
N ASN A 165 1.72 17.47 16.35
CA ASN A 165 0.64 18.39 16.03
C ASN A 165 -0.20 17.81 14.89
N ALA A 166 -1.45 18.22 14.82
CA ALA A 166 -2.36 17.98 13.71
C ALA A 166 -3.18 19.25 13.46
N LEU A 167 -3.50 19.48 12.19
CA LEU A 167 -4.34 20.59 11.74
C LEU A 167 -5.74 20.08 11.38
N GLY A 168 -6.77 20.87 11.66
CA GLY A 168 -8.16 20.56 11.34
C GLY A 168 -9.09 21.67 11.81
N ASP A 169 -10.26 21.81 11.19
CA ASP A 169 -11.31 22.73 11.66
C ASP A 169 -11.99 22.13 12.89
N VAL A 170 -11.50 22.47 14.09
CA VAL A 170 -11.97 21.83 15.33
C VAL A 170 -13.14 22.57 15.97
N ASP A 171 -13.37 23.82 15.58
CA ASP A 171 -14.49 24.64 16.09
C ASP A 171 -15.60 24.94 15.06
N GLY A 172 -15.50 24.37 13.86
CA GLY A 172 -16.55 24.31 12.84
C GLY A 172 -16.75 25.61 12.06
N ASP A 173 -15.76 26.50 12.09
CA ASP A 173 -15.87 27.84 11.53
C ASP A 173 -15.28 27.98 10.12
N GLY A 174 -14.68 26.91 9.61
CA GLY A 174 -14.12 26.79 8.27
C GLY A 174 -12.63 27.13 8.17
N ASP A 175 -11.96 27.45 9.27
CA ASP A 175 -10.51 27.66 9.33
C ASP A 175 -9.79 26.44 9.91
N LEU A 176 -8.56 26.17 9.45
CA LEU A 176 -7.73 25.15 10.08
C LEU A 176 -7.17 25.65 11.41
N ASP A 177 -7.51 24.93 12.48
CA ASP A 177 -6.96 25.06 13.83
C ASP A 177 -5.79 24.09 14.06
N ALA A 178 -5.13 24.17 15.22
CA ALA A 178 -4.03 23.30 15.57
C ALA A 178 -4.21 22.61 16.93
N PHE A 179 -4.20 21.28 16.94
CA PHE A 179 -4.05 20.48 18.16
C PHE A 179 -2.57 20.15 18.35
N VAL A 180 -2.00 20.52 19.50
CA VAL A 180 -0.57 20.30 19.81
C VAL A 180 -0.43 19.47 21.07
N VAL A 181 0.35 18.40 20.97
CA VAL A 181 0.66 17.51 22.09
C VAL A 181 2.02 17.79 22.71
N HIS A 182 2.14 17.56 24.02
CA HIS A 182 3.31 17.92 24.81
C HIS A 182 3.90 16.75 25.61
N ASP A 183 5.21 16.77 25.80
CA ASP A 183 5.96 15.87 26.68
C ASP A 183 6.09 16.44 28.11
N TYR A 184 6.83 15.73 28.97
CA TYR A 184 7.20 16.13 30.32
C TYR A 184 6.00 16.44 31.23
N PHE A 185 4.87 15.77 30.98
CA PHE A 185 3.64 15.89 31.77
C PHE A 185 2.97 17.27 31.67
N GLU A 186 3.29 18.03 30.61
CA GLU A 186 2.53 19.21 30.24
C GLU A 186 1.18 18.79 29.63
N ALA A 187 0.19 19.67 29.73
CA ALA A 187 -1.13 19.39 29.17
C ALA A 187 -1.14 19.77 27.69
N ASP A 188 -1.77 18.93 26.89
CA ASP A 188 -1.97 19.16 25.46
C ASP A 188 -2.91 20.36 25.24
N ARG A 189 -2.74 21.05 24.10
CA ARG A 189 -3.35 22.36 23.84
C ARG A 189 -3.98 22.43 22.47
N ILE A 190 -5.02 23.25 22.39
CA ILE A 190 -5.69 23.58 21.14
C ILE A 190 -5.50 25.08 20.88
N TYR A 191 -4.99 25.40 19.71
CA TYR A 191 -4.81 26.75 19.21
C TYR A 191 -5.83 27.01 18.10
N ILE A 192 -6.65 28.03 18.30
CA ILE A 192 -7.75 28.37 17.40
C ILE A 192 -7.30 29.47 16.43
N ASN A 193 -7.41 29.23 15.14
CA ASN A 193 -7.14 30.17 14.07
C ASN A 193 -8.26 31.21 13.99
N GLN A 194 -7.90 32.47 14.20
CA GLN A 194 -8.86 33.58 14.32
C GLN A 194 -9.31 34.11 12.95
N GLY A 195 -9.33 33.28 11.92
CA GLY A 195 -9.77 33.68 10.58
C GLY A 195 -11.28 33.87 10.49
N ASN A 196 -11.77 33.74 9.26
CA ASN A 196 -13.18 33.71 8.83
C ASN A 196 -14.24 33.98 9.92
N GLY A 197 -14.82 32.92 10.48
CA GLY A 197 -16.04 32.93 11.30
C GLY A 197 -15.86 33.63 12.65
N GLN A 198 -14.63 33.65 13.14
CA GLN A 198 -14.24 34.23 14.43
C GLN A 198 -13.95 35.74 14.37
N GLY A 199 -13.77 36.31 13.18
CA GLY A 199 -13.68 37.76 12.96
C GLY A 199 -12.34 38.40 13.39
N GLY A 200 -11.29 37.60 13.52
CA GLY A 200 -9.90 38.05 13.67
C GLY A 200 -9.19 38.19 12.32
N SER A 201 -7.93 37.77 12.25
CA SER A 201 -7.16 37.72 11.00
C SER A 201 -6.77 36.26 10.77
N ALA A 202 -7.06 35.74 9.59
CA ALA A 202 -6.65 34.39 9.20
C ALA A 202 -5.11 34.28 9.27
N GLY A 203 -4.63 33.09 9.61
CA GLY A 203 -3.22 32.84 9.92
C GLY A 203 -2.76 33.39 11.29
N GLN A 204 -3.69 33.80 12.16
CA GLN A 204 -3.38 34.21 13.55
C GLN A 204 -4.10 33.31 14.54
N PHE A 205 -3.32 32.57 15.31
CA PHE A 205 -3.79 31.59 16.27
C PHE A 205 -3.88 32.16 17.69
N VAL A 206 -4.79 31.65 18.50
CA VAL A 206 -4.83 31.92 19.95
C VAL A 206 -5.02 30.63 20.72
N ASP A 207 -4.46 30.56 21.91
CA ASP A 207 -4.70 29.44 22.81
C ASP A 207 -6.18 29.44 23.24
N SER A 208 -6.89 28.33 22.99
CA SER A 208 -8.29 28.12 23.43
C SER A 208 -8.45 28.20 24.95
N GLY A 209 -7.35 28.01 25.70
CA GLY A 209 -7.32 27.94 27.16
C GLY A 209 -7.64 26.55 27.70
N GLN A 210 -7.82 25.56 26.83
CA GLN A 210 -7.96 24.16 27.22
C GLN A 210 -6.63 23.59 27.71
N SER A 211 -6.71 22.56 28.54
CA SER A 211 -5.56 21.84 29.06
C SER A 211 -5.96 20.38 29.18
N LEU A 212 -5.53 19.59 28.21
CA LEU A 212 -5.96 18.22 28.02
C LEU A 212 -4.90 17.27 28.57
N GLY A 213 -5.30 16.41 29.50
CA GLY A 213 -4.39 15.44 30.10
C GLY A 213 -3.21 16.06 30.87
N SER A 214 -2.27 15.19 31.25
CA SER A 214 -1.00 15.56 31.90
C SER A 214 0.02 14.43 31.75
N ARG A 215 -0.06 13.69 30.65
CA ARG A 215 0.80 12.54 30.36
C ARG A 215 1.91 12.97 29.41
N ARG A 216 2.82 12.07 29.09
CA ARG A 216 3.86 12.34 28.08
C ARG A 216 3.30 11.96 26.72
N SER A 217 2.65 12.92 26.06
CA SER A 217 2.06 12.72 24.74
C SER A 217 3.14 12.74 23.66
N SER A 218 2.99 11.92 22.61
CA SER A 218 4.03 11.73 21.57
C SER A 218 3.56 12.15 20.19
N SER A 219 2.31 11.86 19.82
CA SER A 219 1.68 12.24 18.55
C SER A 219 0.17 12.37 18.72
N VAL A 220 -0.49 13.00 17.75
CA VAL A 220 -1.94 13.18 17.67
C VAL A 220 -2.39 13.06 16.22
N ALA A 221 -3.54 12.42 16.01
CA ALA A 221 -4.26 12.43 14.75
C ALA A 221 -5.72 12.83 15.00
N LEU A 222 -6.32 13.54 14.04
CA LEU A 222 -7.69 14.04 14.11
C LEU A 222 -8.58 13.34 13.08
N ALA A 223 -9.78 12.94 13.50
CA ALA A 223 -10.83 12.38 12.64
C ALA A 223 -12.16 12.43 13.41
N ASP A 224 -13.28 12.28 12.72
CA ASP A 224 -14.57 12.00 13.37
C ASP A 224 -14.54 10.55 13.88
N LEU A 225 -14.35 10.36 15.19
CA LEU A 225 -14.18 9.03 15.78
C LEU A 225 -15.49 8.49 16.34
N ASP A 226 -16.46 9.35 16.68
CA ASP A 226 -17.76 8.95 17.22
C ASP A 226 -18.98 9.19 16.31
N GLY A 227 -18.74 9.64 15.08
CA GLY A 227 -19.69 9.69 13.97
C GLY A 227 -20.64 10.88 14.01
N ASP A 228 -20.28 11.91 14.76
CA ASP A 228 -21.15 13.06 15.01
C ASP A 228 -20.87 14.25 14.06
N GLY A 229 -19.85 14.13 13.22
CA GLY A 229 -19.44 15.10 12.22
C GLY A 229 -18.42 16.14 12.69
N ASP A 230 -17.94 16.07 13.94
CA ASP A 230 -16.83 16.90 14.41
C ASP A 230 -15.48 16.14 14.47
N LEU A 231 -14.38 16.88 14.49
CA LEU A 231 -13.04 16.27 14.56
C LEU A 231 -12.67 15.95 16.01
N ASP A 232 -12.61 14.67 16.34
CA ASP A 232 -12.05 14.14 17.59
C ASP A 232 -10.52 13.99 17.50
N ALA A 233 -9.90 13.63 18.63
CA ALA A 233 -8.45 13.45 18.69
C ALA A 233 -8.05 12.10 19.32
N PHE A 234 -7.23 11.34 18.60
CA PHE A 234 -6.49 10.20 19.14
C PHE A 234 -5.08 10.65 19.54
N VAL A 235 -4.73 10.51 20.82
CA VAL A 235 -3.44 10.97 21.38
C VAL A 235 -2.63 9.80 21.90
N THR A 236 -1.41 9.66 21.38
CA THR A 236 -0.47 8.63 21.82
C THR A 236 0.36 9.06 23.01
N HIS A 237 0.64 8.14 23.93
CA HIS A 237 1.39 8.40 25.15
C HIS A 237 2.62 7.51 25.31
N PHE A 238 3.75 8.12 25.65
CA PHE A 238 5.00 7.41 25.93
C PHE A 238 4.96 6.64 27.26
N ASP A 239 4.14 7.04 28.24
CA ASP A 239 4.20 6.51 29.61
C ASP A 239 2.88 6.06 30.23
N GLY A 240 1.91 5.65 29.39
CA GLY A 240 0.69 4.99 29.81
C GLY A 240 -0.23 4.69 28.63
N PRO A 241 -1.50 4.30 28.89
CA PRO A 241 -2.53 4.17 27.87
C PRO A 241 -2.65 5.38 26.96
N ASP A 242 -2.82 5.16 25.65
CA ASP A 242 -3.23 6.19 24.69
C ASP A 242 -4.63 6.73 25.05
N GLY A 243 -4.93 7.93 24.60
CA GLY A 243 -6.17 8.66 24.95
C GLY A 243 -6.99 9.01 23.73
N ILE A 244 -8.31 9.03 23.91
CA ILE A 244 -9.26 9.51 22.91
C ILE A 244 -9.98 10.70 23.54
N TYR A 245 -9.86 11.86 22.92
CA TYR A 245 -10.54 13.08 23.32
C TYR A 245 -11.64 13.37 22.30
N LEU A 246 -12.88 13.36 22.77
CA LEU A 246 -14.03 13.64 21.95
C LEU A 246 -14.27 15.14 21.91
N ASN A 247 -14.40 15.71 20.72
CA ASN A 247 -14.96 17.02 20.54
C ASN A 247 -16.46 16.93 20.86
N GLN A 248 -17.05 18.04 21.27
CA GLN A 248 -18.40 18.05 21.83
C GLN A 248 -19.33 18.90 20.96
N GLY A 249 -18.95 19.17 19.73
CA GLY A 249 -19.70 19.90 18.73
C GLY A 249 -20.75 19.03 18.05
N GLY A 250 -20.81 19.16 16.72
CA GLY A 250 -21.52 18.23 15.84
C GLY A 250 -22.97 17.88 16.24
N ASP A 251 -23.32 16.63 15.96
CA ASP A 251 -24.62 16.05 16.27
C ASP A 251 -24.80 15.80 17.79
N GLN A 252 -23.75 15.91 18.61
CA GLN A 252 -23.83 15.90 20.07
C GLN A 252 -24.51 17.15 20.66
N ASN A 253 -24.70 18.22 19.88
CA ASN A 253 -25.32 19.48 20.31
C ASN A 253 -24.62 20.15 21.52
N GLY A 254 -23.32 19.89 21.73
CA GLY A 254 -22.54 20.54 22.78
C GLY A 254 -21.87 21.82 22.27
N ILE A 255 -20.59 22.00 22.59
CA ILE A 255 -19.80 23.16 22.15
C ILE A 255 -18.66 22.62 21.30
N GLU A 256 -18.70 22.95 20.02
CA GLU A 256 -17.62 22.65 19.08
C GLU A 256 -16.32 23.32 19.52
N GLY A 257 -15.21 22.60 19.37
CA GLY A 257 -13.90 22.97 19.85
C GLY A 257 -13.68 22.71 21.35
N LEU A 258 -14.66 22.17 22.09
CA LEU A 258 -14.46 21.75 23.49
C LEU A 258 -14.21 20.25 23.56
N TYR A 259 -12.98 19.86 23.92
CA TYR A 259 -12.59 18.46 24.00
C TYR A 259 -12.76 17.89 25.40
N LEU A 260 -13.25 16.65 25.47
CA LEU A 260 -13.37 15.86 26.69
C LEU A 260 -12.70 14.50 26.54
N ASP A 261 -11.96 14.08 27.57
CA ASP A 261 -11.42 12.71 27.64
C ASP A 261 -12.59 11.70 27.68
N SER A 262 -12.64 10.80 26.70
CA SER A 262 -13.63 9.71 26.63
C SER A 262 -13.57 8.78 27.86
N GLY A 263 -12.44 8.74 28.56
CA GLY A 263 -12.19 7.89 29.71
C GLY A 263 -11.90 6.43 29.36
N GLN A 264 -11.72 6.13 28.08
CA GLN A 264 -11.35 4.81 27.61
C GLN A 264 -9.97 4.40 28.13
N ILE A 265 -9.80 3.10 28.42
CA ILE A 265 -8.53 2.54 28.85
C ILE A 265 -8.04 1.60 27.76
N LEU A 266 -7.30 2.17 26.82
CA LEU A 266 -6.69 1.42 25.73
C LEU A 266 -5.56 0.54 26.29
N GLN A 267 -5.39 -0.64 25.68
CA GLN A 267 -4.30 -1.57 26.04
C GLN A 267 -3.00 -1.26 25.32
N THR A 268 -2.92 -0.11 24.67
CA THR A 268 -1.70 0.44 24.10
C THR A 268 -0.92 1.17 25.18
N SER A 269 0.38 1.30 25.00
CA SER A 269 1.20 2.20 25.80
C SER A 269 2.54 2.35 25.13
N TYR A 270 3.28 3.38 25.54
CA TYR A 270 4.59 3.68 24.98
C TYR A 270 4.54 4.17 23.53
N SER A 271 3.38 4.32 22.90
CA SER A 271 3.20 4.72 21.51
C SER A 271 3.94 6.04 21.17
N LEU A 272 4.56 6.08 19.99
CA LEU A 272 5.33 7.23 19.49
C LEU A 272 4.59 7.99 18.39
N ASP A 273 3.76 7.30 17.64
CA ASP A 273 3.02 7.85 16.51
C ASP A 273 1.70 7.10 16.29
N VAL A 274 0.78 7.68 15.53
CA VAL A 274 -0.53 7.08 15.19
C VAL A 274 -0.99 7.54 13.82
N ALA A 275 -1.55 6.61 13.05
CA ALA A 275 -2.33 6.91 11.86
C ALA A 275 -3.77 6.41 12.04
N LEU A 276 -4.72 7.11 11.41
CA LEU A 276 -6.15 6.86 11.48
C LEU A 276 -6.70 6.63 10.08
N ALA A 277 -7.51 5.60 9.89
CA ALA A 277 -8.21 5.31 8.64
C ALA A 277 -9.28 4.24 8.85
N ASP A 278 -10.23 4.12 7.94
CA ASP A 278 -11.11 2.95 7.86
C ASP A 278 -10.30 1.77 7.28
N LEU A 279 -9.74 0.93 8.16
CA LEU A 279 -8.81 -0.15 7.80
C LEU A 279 -9.52 -1.48 7.58
N ASP A 280 -10.79 -1.55 7.96
CA ASP A 280 -11.59 -2.76 7.95
C ASP A 280 -12.82 -2.65 7.00
N GLY A 281 -13.02 -1.46 6.41
CA GLY A 281 -14.01 -1.17 5.37
C GLY A 281 -15.45 -1.07 5.88
N ASP A 282 -15.63 -0.83 7.17
CA ASP A 282 -16.93 -0.71 7.84
C ASP A 282 -17.53 0.70 7.79
N GLY A 283 -16.72 1.69 7.41
CA GLY A 283 -17.05 3.11 7.39
C GLY A 283 -16.71 3.89 8.67
N ASP A 284 -16.15 3.24 9.69
CA ASP A 284 -15.68 3.86 10.92
C ASP A 284 -14.15 4.04 10.87
N ILE A 285 -13.65 5.07 11.54
CA ILE A 285 -12.20 5.34 11.56
C ILE A 285 -11.51 4.51 12.65
N ASP A 286 -10.63 3.61 12.22
CA ASP A 286 -9.75 2.80 13.06
C ASP A 286 -8.43 3.53 13.37
N ALA A 287 -7.63 2.96 14.29
CA ALA A 287 -6.36 3.53 14.70
C ALA A 287 -5.21 2.51 14.73
N ILE A 288 -4.03 2.94 14.26
CA ILE A 288 -2.76 2.20 14.40
C ILE A 288 -1.76 3.05 15.17
N PRO A 289 -1.75 2.99 16.52
CA PRO A 289 -0.65 3.51 17.31
C PRO A 289 0.58 2.59 17.25
N VAL A 290 1.77 3.18 17.15
CA VAL A 290 3.02 2.43 16.98
C VAL A 290 4.00 2.59 18.15
N ARG A 291 4.45 1.44 18.68
CA ARG A 291 5.79 1.17 19.26
C ARG A 291 5.84 -0.22 19.92
N GLY A 292 6.64 -1.14 19.39
CA GLY A 292 6.84 -2.45 20.04
C GLY A 292 5.99 -3.59 19.49
N GLY A 293 5.50 -3.43 18.25
CA GLY A 293 4.48 -4.26 17.61
C GLY A 293 3.24 -3.40 17.37
N ALA A 294 3.06 -2.96 16.12
CA ALA A 294 1.89 -2.19 15.74
C ALA A 294 0.60 -2.96 16.09
N LEU A 295 -0.31 -2.28 16.77
CA LEU A 295 -1.57 -2.84 17.20
C LEU A 295 -2.68 -2.08 16.51
N MET A 296 -3.48 -2.79 15.72
CA MET A 296 -4.73 -2.26 15.21
C MET A 296 -5.74 -2.17 16.35
N LEU A 297 -6.29 -0.97 16.51
CA LEU A 297 -7.45 -0.71 17.33
C LEU A 297 -8.63 -0.43 16.40
N SER A 298 -9.61 -1.34 16.39
CA SER A 298 -10.81 -1.11 15.61
C SER A 298 -11.81 -0.28 16.40
N ASN A 299 -12.38 0.72 15.75
CA ASN A 299 -13.59 1.39 16.20
C ASN A 299 -14.75 0.40 16.11
N GLN A 300 -15.75 0.54 16.97
CA GLN A 300 -16.81 -0.45 17.11
C GLN A 300 -18.16 0.07 16.63
N GLY A 301 -18.21 1.14 15.85
CA GLY A 301 -19.44 1.68 15.25
C GLY A 301 -19.98 0.78 14.13
N GLY A 302 -20.57 1.41 13.11
CA GLY A 302 -20.71 0.79 11.79
C GLY A 302 -21.20 -0.67 11.70
N ALA A 303 -20.44 -1.49 10.97
CA ALA A 303 -20.78 -2.86 10.59
C ALA A 303 -20.60 -3.89 11.75
N GLN A 304 -19.88 -3.50 12.80
CA GLN A 304 -19.46 -4.25 13.98
C GLN A 304 -20.60 -4.22 15.01
N GLY A 305 -21.46 -3.21 14.94
CA GLY A 305 -22.69 -3.09 15.72
C GLY A 305 -22.46 -2.79 17.20
N GLY A 306 -21.30 -2.23 17.54
CA GLY A 306 -20.99 -1.65 18.84
C GLY A 306 -21.34 -0.17 18.91
N ILE A 307 -20.47 0.62 19.55
CA ILE A 307 -20.65 2.07 19.74
C ILE A 307 -19.49 2.74 19.03
N GLU A 308 -19.81 3.63 18.10
CA GLU A 308 -18.83 4.48 17.43
C GLU A 308 -18.12 5.34 18.48
N GLY A 309 -16.79 5.44 18.33
CA GLY A 309 -15.91 6.06 19.30
C GLY A 309 -15.41 5.12 20.39
N GLU A 310 -15.93 3.88 20.53
CA GLU A 310 -15.36 2.87 21.43
C GLU A 310 -14.35 1.98 20.71
N PHE A 311 -13.08 2.01 21.13
CA PHE A 311 -12.00 1.25 20.50
C PHE A 311 -11.70 -0.06 21.22
N ILE A 312 -11.44 -1.13 20.45
CA ILE A 312 -10.92 -2.40 20.97
C ILE A 312 -9.68 -2.85 20.21
N SER A 313 -8.83 -3.64 20.87
CA SER A 313 -7.69 -4.28 20.22
C SER A 313 -8.16 -5.48 19.38
N THR A 314 -7.85 -5.47 18.09
CA THR A 314 -8.32 -6.49 17.12
C THR A 314 -7.19 -7.30 16.51
N ALA A 315 -6.07 -6.68 16.13
CA ALA A 315 -4.94 -7.40 15.51
C ALA A 315 -3.58 -6.85 15.95
N LEU A 316 -2.62 -7.76 16.17
CA LEU A 316 -1.20 -7.42 16.22
C LEU A 316 -0.63 -7.61 14.82
N LEU A 317 -0.07 -6.57 14.25
CA LEU A 317 0.57 -6.65 12.96
C LEU A 317 1.91 -7.40 13.12
N PRO A 318 2.17 -8.44 12.32
CA PRO A 318 3.39 -9.25 12.44
C PRO A 318 4.66 -8.43 12.16
N GLY A 319 5.82 -8.82 12.68
CA GLY A 319 7.11 -8.34 12.15
C GLY A 319 7.83 -7.19 12.86
N SER A 320 7.28 -6.48 13.87
CA SER A 320 8.03 -5.38 14.51
C SER A 320 7.98 -5.30 16.04
N TYR A 321 9.07 -4.75 16.60
CA TYR A 321 9.25 -4.46 18.03
C TYR A 321 9.77 -3.04 18.30
N THR A 322 9.89 -2.18 17.29
CA THR A 322 10.57 -0.88 17.44
C THR A 322 10.12 0.23 16.47
N ASP A 323 8.87 0.20 16.05
CA ASP A 323 8.28 1.22 15.16
C ASP A 323 8.26 2.63 15.79
N ARG A 324 8.48 3.66 14.96
CA ARG A 324 8.59 5.06 15.35
C ARG A 324 7.62 5.99 14.63
N ALA A 325 7.28 5.67 13.38
CA ALA A 325 6.33 6.41 12.56
C ALA A 325 5.52 5.43 11.70
N VAL A 326 4.34 5.85 11.30
CA VAL A 326 3.38 5.05 10.51
C VAL A 326 2.73 5.94 9.46
N ALA A 327 2.55 5.41 8.25
CA ALA A 327 1.70 6.01 7.23
C ALA A 327 0.72 4.97 6.68
N ILE A 328 -0.43 5.43 6.23
CA ILE A 328 -1.51 4.61 5.67
C ILE A 328 -1.83 5.15 4.28
N GLY A 329 -2.00 4.24 3.31
CA GLY A 329 -2.37 4.58 1.94
C GLY A 329 -2.56 3.31 1.13
N ASP A 330 -3.22 3.40 -0.02
CA ASP A 330 -3.35 2.31 -0.97
C ASP A 330 -2.03 2.21 -1.78
N ILE A 331 -1.08 1.40 -1.30
CA ILE A 331 0.31 1.37 -1.79
C ILE A 331 0.45 0.42 -2.98
N ASP A 332 -0.35 -0.64 -3.03
CA ASP A 332 -0.36 -1.60 -4.14
C ASP A 332 -1.50 -1.38 -5.15
N ASN A 333 -2.33 -0.35 -4.94
CA ASN A 333 -3.43 0.10 -5.81
C ASN A 333 -4.58 -0.93 -5.89
N ASP A 334 -4.82 -1.71 -4.82
CA ASP A 334 -5.90 -2.71 -4.72
C ASP A 334 -7.25 -2.13 -4.28
N GLY A 335 -7.25 -0.88 -3.82
CA GLY A 335 -8.41 -0.16 -3.30
C GLY A 335 -8.65 -0.36 -1.81
N ASP A 336 -7.84 -1.17 -1.14
CA ASP A 336 -7.78 -1.33 0.31
C ASP A 336 -6.59 -0.52 0.87
N LEU A 337 -6.70 0.00 2.10
CA LEU A 337 -5.65 0.81 2.68
C LEU A 337 -4.56 -0.06 3.31
N ASP A 338 -3.32 0.12 2.85
CA ASP A 338 -2.11 -0.49 3.37
C ASP A 338 -1.46 0.33 4.47
N VAL A 339 -0.50 -0.28 5.17
CA VAL A 339 0.21 0.36 6.27
C VAL A 339 1.70 0.17 6.11
N ILE A 340 2.46 1.27 6.20
CA ILE A 340 3.92 1.22 6.21
C ILE A 340 4.46 1.72 7.55
N PHE A 341 5.45 1.00 8.08
CA PHE A 341 6.10 1.32 9.35
C PHE A 341 7.57 1.65 9.18
N ALA A 342 7.95 2.76 9.81
CA ALA A 342 9.33 3.13 10.04
C ALA A 342 9.84 2.50 11.35
N SER A 343 10.84 1.63 11.27
CA SER A 343 11.45 0.95 12.42
C SER A 343 12.76 1.61 12.89
N ASP A 344 13.20 1.35 14.13
CA ASP A 344 14.58 1.63 14.56
C ASP A 344 15.61 0.61 14.04
N SER A 345 15.14 -0.39 13.28
CA SER A 345 15.97 -1.39 12.63
C SER A 345 16.53 -0.90 11.29
N ILE A 346 17.17 -1.78 10.51
CA ILE A 346 17.73 -1.44 9.19
C ILE A 346 16.72 -1.61 8.04
N TYR A 347 15.46 -1.88 8.38
CA TYR A 347 14.37 -2.21 7.49
C TYR A 347 13.16 -1.34 7.83
N GLU A 348 12.56 -0.72 6.82
CA GLU A 348 11.15 -0.29 6.89
C GLU A 348 10.30 -1.49 6.45
N ILE A 349 9.16 -1.68 7.10
CA ILE A 349 8.31 -2.86 6.90
C ILE A 349 6.99 -2.39 6.31
N LEU A 350 6.66 -2.92 5.14
CA LEU A 350 5.36 -2.75 4.50
C LEU A 350 4.42 -3.86 4.92
N HIS A 351 3.21 -3.48 5.31
CA HIS A 351 2.10 -4.38 5.57
C HIS A 351 1.00 -4.09 4.56
N VAL A 352 0.83 -5.01 3.63
CA VAL A 352 -0.22 -4.93 2.63
C VAL A 352 -1.51 -5.49 3.23
N ASN A 353 -2.58 -4.72 3.17
CA ASN A 353 -3.90 -5.11 3.62
C ASN A 353 -4.56 -5.98 2.57
N GLN A 354 -4.51 -7.28 2.76
CA GLN A 354 -5.07 -8.26 1.84
C GLN A 354 -6.61 -8.38 1.98
N GLY A 355 -7.28 -7.33 2.46
CA GLY A 355 -8.63 -7.44 3.01
C GLY A 355 -9.44 -6.15 3.06
N GLY A 356 -10.32 -6.00 2.07
CA GLY A 356 -11.48 -5.12 2.09
C GLY A 356 -12.42 -5.42 0.91
N LEU A 357 -12.70 -4.43 0.05
CA LEU A 357 -13.74 -4.49 -1.02
C LEU A 357 -13.56 -5.64 -2.02
N GLN A 358 -12.38 -6.28 -2.04
CA GLN A 358 -11.98 -7.32 -2.99
C GLN A 358 -12.06 -8.76 -2.44
N GLY A 359 -12.71 -8.99 -1.31
CA GLY A 359 -13.08 -10.34 -0.86
C GLY A 359 -12.01 -11.09 -0.06
N GLY A 360 -10.99 -10.37 0.43
CA GLY A 360 -10.15 -10.81 1.53
C GLY A 360 -10.89 -10.84 2.87
N THR A 361 -10.19 -11.26 3.93
CA THR A 361 -10.74 -11.09 5.29
C THR A 361 -10.39 -9.68 5.73
N ILE A 362 -11.41 -8.83 5.87
CA ILE A 362 -11.36 -7.49 6.45
C ILE A 362 -10.27 -7.37 7.54
N GLY A 363 -9.34 -6.42 7.36
CA GLY A 363 -8.27 -6.11 8.32
C GLY A 363 -7.19 -7.19 8.43
N THR A 364 -6.93 -7.95 7.36
CA THR A 364 -5.87 -8.98 7.34
C THR A 364 -4.63 -8.49 6.62
N PHE A 365 -3.57 -8.27 7.38
CA PHE A 365 -2.30 -7.81 6.85
C PHE A 365 -1.32 -8.95 6.61
N VAL A 366 -0.66 -8.91 5.46
CA VAL A 366 0.52 -9.73 5.18
C VAL A 366 1.73 -8.81 5.14
N THR A 367 2.82 -9.24 5.77
CA THR A 367 4.09 -8.53 5.66
C THR A 367 4.67 -8.84 4.29
N ASP A 368 4.84 -7.81 3.46
CA ASP A 368 5.67 -7.94 2.28
C ASP A 368 7.14 -7.80 2.71
N ASP A 369 7.95 -8.79 2.35
CA ASP A 369 9.39 -8.83 2.66
C ASP A 369 10.20 -7.93 1.71
N GLN A 370 9.55 -7.03 0.94
CA GLN A 370 10.16 -5.85 0.30
C GLN A 370 10.64 -4.86 1.36
N ALA A 371 11.55 -5.32 2.23
CA ALA A 371 12.15 -4.53 3.26
C ALA A 371 12.93 -3.41 2.58
N ILE A 372 12.45 -2.18 2.74
CA ILE A 372 13.14 -1.02 2.23
C ILE A 372 14.44 -0.90 3.04
N LEU A 373 15.54 -1.25 2.40
CA LEU A 373 16.85 -1.36 3.04
C LEU A 373 17.39 0.04 3.33
N PHE A 374 17.25 0.49 4.56
CA PHE A 374 17.83 1.75 5.00
C PHE A 374 18.48 1.64 6.39
N ASN A 375 19.79 1.81 6.45
CA ASN A 375 20.61 1.55 7.66
C ASN A 375 20.58 2.69 8.70
N LEU A 376 19.46 3.41 8.88
CA LEU A 376 19.41 4.61 9.71
C LEU A 376 18.09 4.74 10.46
N PHE A 377 18.14 5.38 11.64
CA PHE A 377 16.97 5.66 12.48
C PHE A 377 15.99 6.60 11.76
N THR A 378 14.87 6.06 11.27
CA THR A 378 13.76 6.84 10.69
C THR A 378 12.96 7.55 11.79
N HIS A 379 12.66 8.83 11.58
CA HIS A 379 11.97 9.72 12.52
C HIS A 379 10.53 10.06 12.12
N ASP A 380 10.24 9.98 10.81
CA ASP A 380 8.96 10.28 10.16
C ASP A 380 8.94 9.59 8.80
N ILE A 381 7.74 9.29 8.31
CA ILE A 381 7.46 8.71 6.99
C ILE A 381 6.20 9.36 6.42
N GLU A 382 6.17 9.63 5.12
CA GLU A 382 5.01 10.21 4.44
C GLU A 382 4.81 9.52 3.08
N LEU A 383 3.55 9.40 2.66
CA LEU A 383 3.16 8.80 1.39
C LEU A 383 2.67 9.87 0.42
N GLY A 384 2.96 9.70 -0.87
CA GLY A 384 2.42 10.56 -1.93
C GLY A 384 2.95 10.19 -3.29
N ASP A 385 2.16 10.42 -4.33
CA ASP A 385 2.57 10.20 -5.73
C ASP A 385 3.50 11.35 -6.19
N LEU A 386 4.82 11.14 -6.12
CA LEU A 386 5.84 12.16 -6.37
C LEU A 386 6.34 12.15 -7.81
N ASP A 387 6.01 11.16 -8.62
CA ASP A 387 6.34 11.18 -10.04
C ASP A 387 5.15 11.10 -11.00
N GLN A 388 3.94 11.16 -10.43
CA GLN A 388 2.66 11.19 -11.14
C GLN A 388 2.44 9.95 -12.01
N ASP A 389 2.93 8.80 -11.55
CA ASP A 389 2.64 7.51 -12.17
C ASP A 389 1.34 6.87 -11.65
N GLY A 390 0.78 7.42 -10.57
CA GLY A 390 -0.48 7.00 -9.97
C GLY A 390 -0.31 6.08 -8.76
N ASP A 391 0.92 5.76 -8.38
CA ASP A 391 1.24 4.92 -7.22
C ASP A 391 1.82 5.76 -6.08
N LEU A 392 1.59 5.33 -4.83
CA LEU A 392 2.09 6.07 -3.68
C LEU A 392 3.58 5.81 -3.47
N ASP A 393 4.40 6.85 -3.59
CA ASP A 393 5.81 6.84 -3.18
C ASP A 393 5.95 7.07 -1.67
N VAL A 394 7.13 6.74 -1.14
CA VAL A 394 7.48 6.92 0.27
C VAL A 394 8.60 7.93 0.42
N ILE A 395 8.43 8.91 1.30
CA ILE A 395 9.55 9.72 1.82
C ILE A 395 9.81 9.33 3.27
N SER A 396 11.05 8.95 3.56
CA SER A 396 11.52 8.68 4.91
C SER A 396 12.54 9.73 5.36
N VAL A 397 12.39 10.24 6.59
CA VAL A 397 13.40 11.13 7.18
C VAL A 397 14.16 10.43 8.29
N THR A 398 15.46 10.28 8.08
CA THR A 398 16.38 9.67 9.04
C THR A 398 17.42 10.70 9.51
N SER A 399 18.62 10.28 9.91
CA SER A 399 19.77 11.19 9.99
C SER A 399 20.19 11.82 8.63
N GLY A 400 19.58 11.37 7.53
CA GLY A 400 19.47 12.05 6.22
C GLY A 400 18.06 11.82 5.65
N ALA A 401 17.63 12.56 4.62
CA ALA A 401 16.36 12.30 3.94
C ALA A 401 16.54 11.28 2.80
N GLY A 402 15.69 10.24 2.79
CA GLY A 402 15.62 9.22 1.74
C GLY A 402 14.29 9.34 1.00
N LEU A 403 14.35 9.38 -0.33
CA LEU A 403 13.19 9.25 -1.21
C LEU A 403 13.15 7.81 -1.72
N HIS A 404 12.02 7.14 -1.53
CA HIS A 404 11.77 5.76 -1.92
C HIS A 404 10.65 5.76 -2.94
N ARG A 405 11.02 5.77 -4.22
CA ARG A 405 10.01 5.70 -5.29
C ARG A 405 9.37 4.33 -5.28
N ASN A 406 8.06 4.27 -5.20
CA ASN A 406 7.32 3.06 -5.46
C ASN A 406 7.24 2.92 -6.97
N LEU A 407 8.06 2.04 -7.54
CA LEU A 407 7.97 1.78 -8.96
C LEU A 407 6.98 0.64 -9.13
N PHE A 408 5.81 0.94 -9.68
CA PHE A 408 4.96 -0.12 -10.23
C PHE A 408 5.54 -0.56 -11.58
N ILE A 409 6.69 -1.23 -11.52
CA ILE A 409 7.13 -2.09 -12.62
C ILE A 409 6.52 -3.45 -12.35
N ALA A 410 5.21 -3.53 -12.49
CA ALA A 410 4.63 -4.85 -12.64
C ALA A 410 5.21 -5.43 -13.96
N PRO A 411 5.81 -6.63 -13.91
CA PRO A 411 6.36 -7.27 -15.10
C PRO A 411 5.30 -7.24 -16.20
N ASP A 412 5.64 -6.77 -17.39
CA ASP A 412 4.81 -6.84 -18.61
C ASP A 412 5.76 -7.38 -19.68
N CYS A 413 6.07 -8.66 -19.55
CA CYS A 413 7.11 -9.29 -20.36
C CYS A 413 6.68 -9.41 -21.83
N ASP A 414 5.37 -9.53 -22.07
CA ASP A 414 4.79 -9.68 -23.39
C ASP A 414 4.51 -8.32 -24.07
N GLY A 415 4.59 -7.23 -23.31
CA GLY A 415 4.48 -5.84 -23.76
C GLY A 415 3.07 -5.49 -24.22
N ASN A 416 2.05 -6.17 -23.68
CA ASN A 416 0.67 -5.99 -24.07
C ASN A 416 0.01 -4.78 -23.36
N GLY A 417 0.66 -4.22 -22.35
CA GLY A 417 0.19 -3.08 -21.53
C GLY A 417 -0.72 -3.47 -20.36
N ASN A 418 -0.90 -4.76 -20.11
CA ASN A 418 -1.54 -5.38 -18.95
C ASN A 418 -0.42 -6.11 -18.18
N PRO A 419 -0.20 -5.81 -16.89
CA PRO A 419 0.82 -6.53 -16.11
C PRO A 419 0.68 -8.06 -16.09
N ASP A 420 1.78 -8.79 -16.10
CA ASP A 420 1.85 -10.26 -16.04
C ASP A 420 1.03 -10.84 -14.86
N PRO A 421 1.06 -10.27 -13.63
CA PRO A 421 0.16 -10.72 -12.55
C PRO A 421 -1.33 -10.54 -12.87
N CYS A 422 -1.71 -9.53 -13.66
CA CYS A 422 -3.06 -9.38 -14.18
C CYS A 422 -3.45 -10.55 -15.07
N ASP A 423 -2.55 -10.88 -16.00
CA ASP A 423 -2.79 -11.90 -17.00
C ASP A 423 -2.99 -13.25 -16.30
N LEU A 424 -2.18 -13.56 -15.29
CA LEU A 424 -2.31 -14.76 -14.46
C LEU A 424 -3.60 -14.81 -13.64
N GLN A 425 -4.04 -13.68 -13.10
CA GLN A 425 -5.27 -13.65 -12.31
C GLN A 425 -6.53 -13.75 -13.19
N GLN A 426 -6.51 -13.10 -14.36
CA GLN A 426 -7.60 -13.18 -15.35
C GLN A 426 -7.66 -14.56 -16.00
N ASP A 427 -6.50 -15.16 -16.27
CA ASP A 427 -6.35 -16.47 -16.86
C ASP A 427 -5.20 -17.26 -16.20
N PRO A 428 -5.50 -18.00 -15.11
CA PRO A 428 -4.51 -18.84 -14.44
C PRO A 428 -3.95 -19.98 -15.31
N SER A 429 -4.48 -20.19 -16.52
CA SER A 429 -3.94 -21.18 -17.46
C SER A 429 -2.72 -20.69 -18.24
N LEU A 430 -2.32 -19.42 -18.05
CA LEU A 430 -1.11 -18.83 -18.63
C LEU A 430 0.17 -19.12 -17.82
N ASP A 431 0.04 -19.79 -16.67
CA ASP A 431 1.12 -20.37 -15.86
C ASP A 431 0.80 -21.85 -15.65
N CYS A 432 1.34 -22.69 -16.53
CA CYS A 432 0.99 -24.10 -16.56
C CYS A 432 1.62 -24.89 -15.40
N ASP A 433 2.77 -24.44 -14.88
CA ASP A 433 3.57 -25.14 -13.88
C ASP A 433 3.34 -24.60 -12.45
N GLY A 434 2.60 -23.50 -12.34
CA GLY A 434 2.17 -22.85 -11.11
C GLY A 434 3.28 -22.09 -10.40
N ASN A 435 4.32 -21.66 -11.12
CA ASN A 435 5.49 -21.00 -10.54
C ASN A 435 5.29 -19.49 -10.30
N GLY A 436 4.21 -18.90 -10.81
CA GLY A 436 3.88 -17.49 -10.67
C GLY A 436 4.47 -16.55 -11.74
N GLU A 437 5.09 -17.08 -12.79
CA GLU A 437 5.52 -16.36 -14.00
C GLU A 437 4.65 -16.81 -15.20
N LEU A 438 4.38 -15.93 -16.18
CA LEU A 438 3.69 -16.37 -17.39
C LEU A 438 4.59 -17.29 -18.21
N ASP A 439 4.03 -18.37 -18.77
CA ASP A 439 4.72 -19.30 -19.68
C ASP A 439 5.40 -18.54 -20.83
N SER A 440 4.76 -17.47 -21.31
CA SER A 440 5.28 -16.63 -22.39
C SER A 440 6.52 -15.83 -21.99
N CYS A 441 6.62 -15.40 -20.73
CA CYS A 441 7.82 -14.76 -20.17
C CYS A 441 8.96 -15.75 -20.06
N GLU A 442 8.67 -16.96 -19.60
CA GLU A 442 9.65 -18.04 -19.48
C GLU A 442 10.26 -18.42 -20.83
N LEU A 443 9.44 -18.48 -21.88
CA LEU A 443 9.92 -18.68 -23.25
C LEU A 443 10.87 -17.56 -23.71
N ILE A 444 10.63 -16.31 -23.28
CA ILE A 444 11.52 -15.16 -23.57
C ILE A 444 12.84 -15.27 -22.80
N THR A 445 12.80 -15.71 -21.54
CA THR A 445 13.99 -15.86 -20.68
C THR A 445 14.79 -17.13 -20.97
N GLY A 446 14.26 -18.03 -21.81
CA GLY A 446 14.96 -19.16 -22.40
C GLY A 446 14.64 -20.50 -21.74
N ALA A 447 13.46 -20.64 -21.15
CA ALA A 447 12.92 -21.92 -20.74
C ALA A 447 12.80 -22.90 -21.93
N SER A 448 12.66 -24.19 -21.62
CA SER A 448 12.77 -25.25 -22.61
C SER A 448 11.50 -25.34 -23.48
N ASP A 449 11.66 -25.13 -24.78
CA ASP A 449 10.69 -25.46 -25.85
C ASP A 449 11.48 -26.19 -26.94
N VAL A 450 11.63 -27.51 -26.77
CA VAL A 450 12.45 -28.34 -27.66
C VAL A 450 11.84 -28.43 -29.05
N ASN A 451 10.51 -28.42 -29.14
CA ASN A 451 9.79 -28.67 -30.39
C ASN A 451 9.43 -27.36 -31.15
N GLY A 452 9.56 -26.20 -30.50
CA GLY A 452 9.37 -24.86 -31.06
C GLY A 452 7.91 -24.48 -31.28
N ASN A 453 6.97 -25.07 -30.55
CA ASN A 453 5.54 -24.82 -30.71
C ASN A 453 5.01 -23.64 -29.88
N GLY A 454 5.86 -23.04 -29.04
CA GLY A 454 5.51 -21.91 -28.18
C GLY A 454 4.73 -22.30 -26.92
N ILE A 455 4.85 -23.56 -26.48
CA ILE A 455 4.38 -24.09 -25.19
C ILE A 455 5.65 -24.60 -24.47
N LEU A 456 5.80 -24.34 -23.16
CA LEU A 456 6.95 -24.87 -22.43
C LEU A 456 6.87 -26.40 -22.41
N ASP A 457 8.01 -27.09 -22.51
CA ASP A 457 8.07 -28.55 -22.46
C ASP A 457 7.45 -29.09 -21.14
N VAL A 458 7.52 -28.34 -20.04
CA VAL A 458 6.90 -28.69 -18.75
C VAL A 458 5.37 -28.62 -18.78
N CYS A 459 4.80 -27.81 -19.69
CA CYS A 459 3.36 -27.72 -19.93
C CYS A 459 2.85 -28.79 -20.90
N GLU A 460 3.75 -29.60 -21.49
CA GLU A 460 3.39 -30.58 -22.50
C GLU A 460 3.11 -31.96 -21.89
N GLU A 461 1.86 -32.39 -21.99
CA GLU A 461 1.50 -33.80 -21.81
C GLU A 461 2.11 -34.62 -22.96
N THR A 462 3.14 -35.42 -22.67
CA THR A 462 3.88 -36.17 -23.70
C THR A 462 3.14 -37.44 -24.09
N LEU A 463 2.72 -37.52 -25.36
CA LEU A 463 2.04 -38.70 -25.91
C LEU A 463 3.05 -39.78 -26.31
N PHE A 464 2.77 -41.03 -25.93
CA PHE A 464 3.59 -42.19 -26.29
C PHE A 464 2.76 -43.46 -26.49
N VAL A 465 3.40 -44.52 -27.01
CA VAL A 465 2.86 -45.87 -27.00
C VAL A 465 3.72 -46.72 -26.06
N ARG A 466 3.11 -47.27 -25.01
CA ARG A 466 3.77 -48.15 -24.06
C ARG A 466 4.28 -49.40 -24.78
N GLY A 467 5.59 -49.58 -24.74
CA GLY A 467 6.33 -50.63 -25.44
C GLY A 467 6.98 -50.23 -26.77
N ASP A 468 6.75 -49.03 -27.32
CA ASP A 468 7.51 -48.47 -28.46
C ASP A 468 8.65 -47.60 -27.92
N VAL A 469 9.73 -48.26 -27.53
CA VAL A 469 10.86 -47.67 -26.77
C VAL A 469 11.81 -46.93 -27.69
N ASN A 470 11.90 -47.33 -28.96
CA ASN A 470 12.75 -46.67 -29.94
C ASN A 470 12.01 -45.54 -30.72
N SER A 471 10.72 -45.36 -30.45
CA SER A 471 9.84 -44.34 -31.04
C SER A 471 9.73 -44.40 -32.56
N ASP A 472 9.79 -45.61 -33.13
CA ASP A 472 9.67 -45.85 -34.58
C ASP A 472 8.24 -46.17 -35.05
N GLY A 473 7.29 -46.23 -34.11
CA GLY A 473 5.87 -46.48 -34.35
C GLY A 473 5.50 -47.96 -34.45
N ALA A 474 6.45 -48.88 -34.29
CA ALA A 474 6.22 -50.32 -34.38
C ALA A 474 6.74 -51.06 -33.14
N LEU A 475 5.82 -51.56 -32.31
CA LEU A 475 6.18 -52.41 -31.18
C LEU A 475 6.72 -53.77 -31.66
N ASP A 476 8.04 -53.94 -31.63
CA ASP A 476 8.76 -55.15 -32.03
C ASP A 476 9.99 -55.48 -31.16
N ILE A 477 10.86 -56.37 -31.64
CA ILE A 477 12.03 -56.82 -30.85
C ILE A 477 13.08 -55.72 -30.67
N ALA A 478 13.09 -54.70 -31.55
CA ALA A 478 13.99 -53.56 -31.46
C ALA A 478 13.72 -52.75 -30.20
N ASP A 479 12.47 -52.66 -29.73
CA ASP A 479 12.11 -51.96 -28.49
C ASP A 479 12.67 -52.65 -27.25
N ALA A 480 12.53 -53.98 -27.19
CA ALA A 480 13.12 -54.77 -26.11
C ALA A 480 14.65 -54.65 -26.09
N ILE A 481 15.28 -54.51 -27.26
CA ILE A 481 16.73 -54.25 -27.36
C ILE A 481 17.05 -52.86 -26.82
N SER A 482 16.26 -51.84 -27.16
CA SER A 482 16.44 -50.47 -26.66
C SER A 482 16.30 -50.37 -25.14
N SER A 483 15.30 -51.03 -24.53
CA SER A 483 15.19 -51.11 -23.07
C SER A 483 16.42 -51.78 -22.44
N LEU A 484 16.93 -52.86 -23.03
CA LEU A 484 18.12 -53.54 -22.53
C LEU A 484 19.40 -52.70 -22.70
N ASP A 485 19.51 -51.95 -23.79
CA ASP A 485 20.63 -51.02 -24.02
C ASP A 485 20.59 -49.81 -23.07
N TYR A 486 19.40 -49.39 -22.63
CA TYR A 486 19.28 -48.44 -21.51
C TYR A 486 19.78 -49.03 -20.20
N LEU A 487 19.27 -50.21 -19.83
CA LEU A 487 19.58 -50.86 -18.55
C LEU A 487 21.06 -51.28 -18.43
N PHE A 488 21.72 -51.65 -19.54
CA PHE A 488 23.06 -52.23 -19.51
C PHE A 488 24.08 -51.56 -20.44
N GLY A 489 23.64 -50.78 -21.42
CA GLY A 489 24.47 -50.17 -22.47
C GLY A 489 24.73 -48.67 -22.27
N ALA A 490 24.10 -48.03 -21.28
CA ALA A 490 24.18 -46.60 -21.00
C ALA A 490 23.70 -45.70 -22.16
N VAL A 491 22.73 -46.18 -22.95
CA VAL A 491 22.03 -45.41 -23.97
C VAL A 491 20.83 -44.74 -23.31
N ALA A 492 20.68 -43.42 -23.42
CA ALA A 492 19.50 -42.73 -22.91
C ALA A 492 18.27 -43.03 -23.77
N LEU A 493 17.10 -43.15 -23.14
CA LEU A 493 15.81 -43.30 -23.82
C LEU A 493 15.16 -41.93 -24.02
N SER A 494 14.43 -41.79 -25.13
CA SER A 494 13.56 -40.63 -25.39
C SER A 494 12.33 -40.62 -24.49
N CYS A 495 11.83 -41.81 -24.11
CA CYS A 495 10.61 -41.97 -23.31
C CYS A 495 10.80 -43.13 -22.34
N GLN A 496 10.89 -42.82 -21.04
CA GLN A 496 11.05 -43.85 -20.00
C GLN A 496 9.74 -44.58 -19.74
N ASP A 497 8.60 -43.88 -19.86
CA ASP A 497 7.26 -44.47 -19.70
C ASP A 497 6.97 -45.49 -20.80
N ALA A 498 7.45 -45.24 -22.03
CA ALA A 498 7.37 -46.23 -23.11
C ALA A 498 8.13 -47.53 -22.77
N ALA A 499 9.18 -47.44 -21.94
CA ALA A 499 10.02 -48.56 -21.58
C ALA A 499 9.56 -49.29 -20.31
N ASP A 500 8.76 -48.67 -19.44
CA ASP A 500 8.04 -49.37 -18.37
C ASP A 500 6.80 -50.06 -18.96
N THR A 501 7.05 -51.18 -19.63
CA THR A 501 5.99 -51.92 -20.34
C THR A 501 5.02 -52.62 -19.42
N ASN A 502 5.41 -52.81 -18.16
CA ASN A 502 4.63 -53.54 -17.17
C ASN A 502 3.89 -52.63 -16.18
N ASP A 503 4.16 -51.31 -16.25
CA ASP A 503 3.43 -50.23 -15.58
C ASP A 503 3.54 -50.31 -14.05
N ASP A 504 4.74 -50.62 -13.55
CA ASP A 504 5.01 -50.73 -12.11
C ASP A 504 5.82 -49.57 -11.52
N GLY A 505 6.02 -48.52 -12.32
CA GLY A 505 6.73 -47.27 -12.00
C GLY A 505 8.24 -47.48 -11.84
N ARG A 506 8.78 -48.54 -12.44
CA ARG A 506 10.19 -48.94 -12.29
C ARG A 506 10.73 -49.54 -13.56
N LEU A 507 11.67 -48.81 -14.17
CA LEU A 507 12.39 -49.33 -15.32
C LEU A 507 13.47 -50.35 -14.91
N ASP A 508 13.17 -51.64 -15.07
CA ASP A 508 14.09 -52.74 -14.76
C ASP A 508 14.02 -53.91 -15.76
N ILE A 509 14.66 -55.04 -15.44
CA ILE A 509 14.72 -56.19 -16.37
C ILE A 509 13.36 -56.85 -16.62
N ALA A 510 12.38 -56.61 -15.74
CA ALA A 510 11.02 -57.11 -15.88
C ALA A 510 10.35 -56.56 -17.14
N ASP A 511 10.67 -55.33 -17.56
CA ASP A 511 10.05 -54.68 -18.71
C ASP A 511 10.36 -55.33 -20.06
N PRO A 512 11.64 -55.47 -20.49
CA PRO A 512 11.92 -56.17 -21.74
C PRO A 512 11.48 -57.63 -21.69
N ILE A 513 11.40 -58.25 -20.50
CA ILE A 513 10.83 -59.60 -20.35
C ILE A 513 9.32 -59.59 -20.61
N HIS A 514 8.60 -58.62 -20.04
CA HIS A 514 7.16 -58.44 -20.25
C HIS A 514 6.84 -58.20 -21.72
N LEU A 515 7.56 -57.28 -22.36
CA LEU A 515 7.42 -56.95 -23.78
C LEU A 515 7.68 -58.16 -24.70
N LEU A 516 8.76 -58.92 -24.45
CA LEU A 516 9.06 -60.14 -25.21
C LEU A 516 8.03 -61.26 -24.95
N GLY A 517 7.49 -61.32 -23.73
CA GLY A 517 6.41 -62.21 -23.34
C GLY A 517 5.15 -61.95 -24.17
N PHE A 518 4.76 -60.69 -24.29
CA PHE A 518 3.66 -60.27 -25.16
C PHE A 518 3.92 -60.61 -26.64
N LEU A 519 5.09 -60.24 -27.17
CA LEU A 519 5.45 -60.43 -28.58
C LEU A 519 5.51 -61.90 -29.02
N PHE A 520 5.99 -62.81 -28.17
CA PHE A 520 6.32 -64.18 -28.59
C PHE A 520 5.61 -65.28 -27.81
N SER A 521 5.13 -65.00 -26.60
CA SER A 521 4.57 -66.01 -25.68
C SER A 521 3.07 -65.86 -25.45
N GLY A 522 2.47 -64.76 -25.94
CA GLY A 522 1.04 -64.48 -25.79
C GLY A 522 0.66 -64.05 -24.37
N ASP A 523 1.59 -63.40 -23.66
CA ASP A 523 1.31 -62.76 -22.39
C ASP A 523 0.40 -61.53 -22.57
N THR A 524 0.06 -60.84 -21.48
CA THR A 524 -0.81 -59.65 -21.52
C THR A 524 -0.18 -58.55 -22.37
N ALA A 525 -1.02 -57.79 -23.08
CA ALA A 525 -0.55 -56.57 -23.76
C ALA A 525 -0.02 -55.55 -22.74
N PRO A 526 0.89 -54.66 -23.15
CA PRO A 526 1.29 -53.51 -22.34
C PRO A 526 0.06 -52.76 -21.80
N ALA A 527 0.22 -52.17 -20.62
CA ALA A 527 -0.80 -51.27 -20.08
C ALA A 527 -1.04 -50.07 -21.03
N ALA A 528 -2.13 -49.34 -20.82
CA ALA A 528 -2.34 -48.11 -21.58
C ALA A 528 -1.19 -47.11 -21.27
N PRO A 529 -0.75 -46.30 -22.23
CA PRO A 529 -1.27 -46.16 -23.61
C PRO A 529 -0.79 -47.25 -24.60
N PHE A 530 -1.69 -48.11 -25.09
CA PHE A 530 -1.44 -49.11 -26.14
C PHE A 530 -2.77 -49.65 -26.71
N PRO A 531 -2.92 -49.90 -28.03
CA PRO A 531 -1.95 -49.69 -29.12
C PRO A 531 -1.95 -48.27 -29.69
N ASP A 532 -2.88 -47.44 -29.26
CA ASP A 532 -3.00 -46.05 -29.67
C ASP A 532 -2.18 -45.17 -28.72
N CYS A 533 -1.70 -44.03 -29.23
CA CYS A 533 -1.02 -43.05 -28.40
C CYS A 533 -2.01 -42.36 -27.45
N ASP A 534 -1.60 -42.23 -26.20
CA ASP A 534 -2.27 -41.43 -25.18
C ASP A 534 -1.22 -40.95 -24.16
N THR A 535 -1.64 -40.20 -23.16
CA THR A 535 -0.80 -39.83 -22.01
C THR A 535 -0.65 -41.01 -21.05
N ASP A 536 0.29 -40.93 -20.12
CA ASP A 536 0.40 -41.96 -19.07
C ASP A 536 -0.84 -41.88 -18.15
N PRO A 537 -1.68 -42.93 -18.08
CA PRO A 537 -2.84 -42.93 -17.18
C PRO A 537 -2.46 -43.13 -15.71
N THR A 538 -1.19 -43.38 -15.40
CA THR A 538 -0.67 -43.66 -14.06
C THR A 538 0.41 -42.67 -13.66
N ASP A 539 0.23 -42.01 -12.51
CA ASP A 539 1.23 -41.10 -11.96
C ASP A 539 2.45 -41.88 -11.43
N ASP A 540 3.63 -41.59 -11.96
CA ASP A 540 4.91 -42.02 -11.38
C ASP A 540 6.04 -40.97 -11.56
N LEU A 541 7.32 -41.38 -11.49
CA LEU A 541 8.50 -40.49 -11.59
C LEU A 541 9.28 -40.70 -12.88
N LEU A 542 8.78 -41.53 -13.79
CA LEU A 542 9.30 -41.71 -15.12
C LEU A 542 8.69 -40.60 -16.01
N GLU A 543 9.44 -40.23 -17.05
CA GLU A 543 9.09 -39.11 -17.91
C GLU A 543 9.46 -39.45 -19.36
N CYS A 544 8.73 -38.82 -20.29
CA CYS A 544 9.09 -38.79 -21.69
C CYS A 544 9.61 -37.41 -22.10
N GLN A 545 10.82 -37.36 -22.65
CA GLN A 545 11.53 -36.12 -23.01
C GLN A 545 11.09 -35.56 -24.37
N SER A 546 10.24 -36.29 -25.10
CA SER A 546 9.67 -35.88 -26.37
C SER A 546 8.44 -36.72 -26.67
N ALA A 547 7.39 -36.13 -27.24
CA ALA A 547 6.29 -36.90 -27.83
C ALA A 547 6.87 -37.91 -28.83
N GLY A 548 6.52 -39.19 -28.67
CA GLY A 548 6.88 -40.22 -29.65
C GLY A 548 6.32 -39.86 -31.04
N ASN A 549 6.77 -40.53 -32.10
CA ASN A 549 6.16 -40.37 -33.43
C ASN A 549 4.73 -40.95 -33.45
N CYS A 550 3.80 -40.27 -32.80
CA CYS A 550 2.38 -40.56 -32.72
C CYS A 550 1.63 -40.03 -33.95
N LEU A 551 2.02 -40.49 -35.15
CA LEU A 551 1.43 -40.09 -36.44
C LEU A 551 0.67 -41.21 -37.15
#